data_AF-A0A1B6EVI4-F1
#
_entry.id   AF-A0A1B6EVI4-F1
#
_cell.length_a   1.000
_cell.length_b   1.000
_cell.length_c   1.000
_cell.angle_alpha   90.00
_cell.angle_beta   90.00
_cell.angle_gamma   90.00
#
_symmetry.space_group_name_H-M   'P 1'
#
loop_
_entity.id
_entity.type
_entity.pdbx_description
1 polymer ?
#
loop_
_entity_poly.entity_id
_entity_poly.type
_entity_poly.pdbx_seq_one_letter_code
_entity_poly.pdbx_strand_id
1 'polypeptide(L)'
;MYTRMMSHLVISLIIMYLVLTLQSEAKLHNYDPAIPDTVDQLFVDFQKDVYAKQAKHSLEYLYNNYNSFKKDFEQYKTKKIITKRLGVVDLSFKQFQQFMKRFSRIYKNIEEFRIRYDLFLQTWDLFKDQMVAGQKLAMSNLSDRTLSEQTAEHDRLLNESHRPVINKDPKPKPPDKNPKEAPSDQNKEQVPSAKVQQDD
;
A
#
# COMPACT_ATOMS: atom_id res chain seq x y z
N MET A 1 -12.35 29.54 29.32
CA MET A 1 -12.12 30.40 28.13
C MET A 1 -11.21 29.74 27.09
N TYR A 2 -10.15 29.03 27.49
CA TYR A 2 -9.24 28.28 26.60
C TYR A 2 -9.87 27.09 25.83
N THR A 3 -10.76 26.33 26.45
CA THR A 3 -11.43 25.17 25.83
C THR A 3 -12.31 25.56 24.65
N ARG A 4 -12.99 26.70 24.73
CA ARG A 4 -13.86 27.22 23.66
C ARG A 4 -13.05 27.66 22.43
N MET A 5 -11.88 28.29 22.64
CA MET A 5 -10.97 28.67 21.53
C MET A 5 -10.37 27.44 20.83
N MET A 6 -9.98 26.40 21.58
CA MET A 6 -9.47 25.16 20.99
C MET A 6 -10.53 24.43 20.16
N SER A 7 -11.77 24.36 20.64
CA SER A 7 -12.88 23.77 19.86
C SER A 7 -13.14 24.53 18.56
N HIS A 8 -13.10 25.86 18.56
CA HIS A 8 -13.25 26.66 17.34
C HIS A 8 -12.09 26.48 16.36
N LEU A 9 -10.87 26.29 16.86
CA LEU A 9 -9.69 26.06 16.02
C LEU A 9 -9.75 24.67 15.34
N VAL A 10 -10.17 23.63 16.07
CA VAL A 10 -10.40 22.28 15.52
C VAL A 10 -11.52 22.28 14.50
N ILE A 11 -12.65 22.94 14.79
CA ILE A 11 -13.77 23.06 13.85
C ILE A 11 -13.35 23.86 12.61
N SER A 12 -12.58 24.94 12.77
CA SER A 12 -12.06 25.71 11.64
C SER A 12 -11.08 24.91 10.79
N LEU A 13 -10.25 24.05 11.38
CA LEU A 13 -9.36 23.15 10.65
C LEU A 13 -10.13 22.06 9.91
N ILE A 14 -11.20 21.51 10.51
CA ILE A 14 -12.09 20.54 9.86
C ILE A 14 -12.85 21.19 8.70
N ILE A 15 -13.38 22.40 8.88
CA ILE A 15 -14.08 23.13 7.81
C ILE A 15 -13.10 23.51 6.70
N MET A 16 -11.89 23.95 7.04
CA MET A 16 -10.86 24.25 6.04
C MET A 16 -10.43 23.00 5.28
N TYR A 17 -10.27 21.86 5.97
CA TYR A 17 -10.05 20.55 5.34
C TYR A 17 -11.21 20.20 4.41
N LEU A 18 -12.47 20.35 4.85
CA LEU A 18 -13.66 20.10 4.02
C LEU A 18 -13.74 21.04 2.81
N VAL A 19 -13.42 22.32 2.97
CA VAL A 19 -13.44 23.30 1.88
C VAL A 19 -12.29 23.04 0.89
N LEU A 20 -11.14 22.59 1.38
CA LEU A 20 -10.01 22.17 0.53
C LEU A 20 -10.32 20.87 -0.21
N THR A 21 -10.99 19.89 0.42
CA THR A 21 -11.47 18.70 -0.29
C THR A 21 -12.49 19.12 -1.34
N LEU A 22 -13.50 19.93 -1.00
CA LEU A 22 -14.54 20.43 -1.92
C LEU A 22 -14.00 21.28 -3.09
N GLN A 23 -12.96 22.08 -2.89
CA GLN A 23 -12.35 22.88 -3.97
C GLN A 23 -11.38 22.08 -4.84
N SER A 24 -10.69 21.08 -4.27
CA SER A 24 -9.91 20.12 -5.06
C SER A 24 -10.81 19.21 -5.91
N GLU A 25 -11.97 18.85 -5.35
CA GLU A 25 -13.07 18.12 -5.97
C GLU A 25 -13.57 18.82 -7.25
N ALA A 26 -13.85 20.12 -7.21
CA ALA A 26 -14.43 20.85 -8.36
C ALA A 26 -13.56 20.88 -9.65
N LYS A 27 -12.24 20.71 -9.56
CA LYS A 27 -11.35 20.61 -10.75
C LYS A 27 -11.04 19.17 -11.17
N LEU A 28 -11.19 18.20 -10.26
CA LEU A 28 -10.95 16.77 -10.52
C LEU A 28 -12.22 16.02 -10.98
N HIS A 29 -13.41 16.60 -10.77
CA HIS A 29 -14.71 15.92 -10.83
C HIS A 29 -15.20 15.36 -12.18
N ASN A 30 -14.50 15.56 -13.30
CA ASN A 30 -14.94 15.02 -14.59
C ASN A 30 -13.95 14.02 -15.22
N TYR A 31 -12.87 13.65 -14.54
CA TYR A 31 -11.89 12.71 -15.08
C TYR A 31 -11.91 11.39 -14.31
N ASP A 32 -12.78 10.47 -14.75
CA ASP A 32 -12.82 9.07 -14.31
C ASP A 32 -12.55 8.17 -15.51
N PRO A 33 -11.27 8.00 -15.90
CA PRO A 33 -10.91 7.23 -17.08
C PRO A 33 -11.22 5.74 -16.86
N ALA A 34 -11.80 5.11 -17.88
CA ALA A 34 -11.94 3.65 -17.89
C ALA A 34 -10.55 2.99 -17.86
N ILE A 35 -10.30 2.15 -16.86
CA ILE A 35 -9.05 1.41 -16.73
C ILE A 35 -9.20 0.06 -17.43
N PRO A 36 -8.37 -0.26 -18.44
CA PRO A 36 -8.37 -1.58 -19.06
C PRO A 36 -8.06 -2.67 -18.02
N ASP A 37 -8.89 -3.70 -17.98
CA ASP A 37 -8.77 -4.79 -17.01
C ASP A 37 -7.92 -5.98 -17.51
N THR A 38 -7.54 -5.95 -18.79
CA THR A 38 -6.69 -6.96 -19.45
C THR A 38 -5.33 -7.07 -18.76
N VAL A 39 -4.91 -8.28 -18.43
CA VAL A 39 -3.60 -8.52 -17.81
C VAL A 39 -2.57 -8.84 -18.89
N ASP A 40 -1.58 -7.97 -19.04
CA ASP A 40 -0.35 -8.25 -19.78
C ASP A 40 0.70 -8.79 -18.81
N GLN A 41 0.81 -10.12 -18.74
CA GLN A 41 1.76 -10.78 -17.83
C GLN A 41 3.21 -10.39 -18.11
N LEU A 42 3.55 -10.11 -19.38
CA LEU A 42 4.90 -9.72 -19.78
C LEU A 42 5.26 -8.34 -19.23
N PHE A 43 4.27 -7.43 -19.19
CA PHE A 43 4.42 -6.11 -18.57
C PHE A 43 4.49 -6.18 -17.04
N VAL A 44 3.72 -7.07 -16.41
CA VAL A 44 3.79 -7.33 -14.97
C VAL A 44 5.18 -7.84 -14.59
N ASP A 45 5.72 -8.80 -15.33
CA ASP A 45 7.04 -9.38 -15.08
C ASP A 45 8.15 -8.35 -15.27
N PHE A 46 8.05 -7.51 -16.31
CA PHE A 46 8.97 -6.39 -16.51
C PHE A 46 9.02 -5.44 -15.30
N GLN A 47 7.87 -5.03 -14.75
CA GLN A 47 7.83 -4.16 -13.58
C GLN A 47 8.50 -4.81 -12.35
N LYS A 48 8.25 -6.11 -12.13
CA LYS A 48 8.87 -6.87 -11.03
C LYS A 48 10.38 -6.94 -11.18
N ASP A 49 10.87 -7.26 -12.38
CA ASP A 49 12.29 -7.34 -12.66
C ASP A 49 12.98 -5.97 -12.53
N VAL A 50 12.31 -4.89 -12.96
CA VAL A 50 12.77 -3.51 -12.74
C VAL A 50 12.92 -3.22 -11.25
N TYR A 51 11.93 -3.61 -10.42
CA TYR A 51 12.04 -3.45 -8.96
C TYR A 51 13.16 -4.28 -8.36
N ALA A 52 13.36 -5.52 -8.80
CA ALA A 52 14.46 -6.35 -8.33
C ALA A 52 15.83 -5.71 -8.66
N LYS A 53 15.97 -5.17 -9.88
CA LYS A 53 17.17 -4.43 -10.29
C LYS A 53 17.36 -3.14 -9.50
N GLN A 54 16.30 -2.38 -9.25
CA GLN A 54 16.34 -1.20 -8.39
C GLN A 54 16.67 -1.54 -6.93
N ALA A 55 16.21 -2.66 -6.40
CA ALA A 55 16.60 -3.09 -5.05
C ALA A 55 18.10 -3.41 -4.98
N LYS A 56 18.64 -4.06 -6.01
CA LYS A 56 20.07 -4.46 -6.06
C LYS A 56 21.03 -3.33 -6.40
N HIS A 57 20.63 -2.38 -7.26
CA HIS A 57 21.52 -1.37 -7.83
C HIS A 57 21.03 0.08 -7.65
N SER A 58 19.92 0.27 -6.92
CA SER A 58 19.30 1.54 -6.47
C SER A 58 19.07 2.63 -7.51
N LEU A 59 20.12 3.29 -7.99
CA LEU A 59 20.03 4.48 -8.84
C LEU A 59 20.15 4.16 -10.34
N GLU A 60 20.85 3.08 -10.70
CA GLU A 60 21.16 2.77 -12.10
C GLU A 60 19.93 2.36 -12.91
N TYR A 61 18.89 1.81 -12.27
CA TYR A 61 17.67 1.29 -12.90
C TYR A 61 16.42 2.11 -12.58
N LEU A 62 16.62 3.29 -11.99
CA LEU A 62 15.55 4.27 -11.83
C LEU A 62 15.46 5.06 -13.14
N TYR A 63 14.55 4.71 -14.04
CA TYR A 63 14.36 5.40 -15.32
C TYR A 63 14.26 6.94 -15.18
N ASN A 64 14.66 7.63 -16.23
CA ASN A 64 14.67 9.09 -16.24
C ASN A 64 13.34 9.68 -16.67
N ASN A 65 12.56 9.01 -17.51
CA ASN A 65 11.27 9.46 -18.02
C ASN A 65 10.44 8.26 -18.51
N TYR A 66 9.13 8.48 -18.70
CA TYR A 66 8.18 7.46 -19.13
C TYR A 66 8.55 6.84 -20.49
N ASN A 67 9.06 7.64 -21.44
CA ASN A 67 9.42 7.15 -22.77
C ASN A 67 10.60 6.16 -22.72
N SER A 68 11.61 6.41 -21.88
CA SER A 68 12.70 5.47 -21.64
C SER A 68 12.19 4.17 -21.04
N PHE A 69 11.26 4.23 -20.08
CA PHE A 69 10.63 3.03 -19.49
C PHE A 69 9.86 2.22 -20.54
N LYS A 70 9.04 2.89 -21.36
CA LYS A 70 8.29 2.24 -22.44
C LYS A 70 9.22 1.59 -23.48
N LYS A 71 10.28 2.31 -23.89
CA LYS A 71 11.27 1.78 -24.84
C LYS A 71 11.96 0.53 -24.28
N ASP A 72 12.27 0.52 -23.00
CA ASP A 72 12.90 -0.64 -22.38
C ASP A 72 11.94 -1.83 -22.25
N PHE A 73 10.65 -1.57 -22.01
CA PHE A 73 9.63 -2.63 -22.09
C PHE A 73 9.61 -3.28 -23.49
N GLU A 74 9.65 -2.48 -24.56
CA GLU A 74 9.72 -3.01 -25.94
C GLU A 74 10.97 -3.90 -26.16
N GLN A 75 12.10 -3.53 -25.58
CA GLN A 75 13.31 -4.35 -25.62
C GLN A 75 13.18 -5.61 -24.75
N TYR A 76 12.55 -5.50 -23.58
CA TYR A 76 12.29 -6.60 -22.67
C TYR A 76 11.43 -7.69 -23.33
N LYS A 77 10.43 -7.31 -24.14
CA LYS A 77 9.60 -8.27 -24.89
C LYS A 77 10.41 -9.21 -25.78
N THR A 78 11.52 -8.73 -26.34
CA THR A 78 12.35 -9.50 -27.27
C THR A 78 13.53 -10.17 -26.60
N LYS A 79 14.20 -9.47 -25.67
CA LYS A 79 15.51 -9.91 -25.13
C LYS A 79 15.49 -10.22 -23.64
N LYS A 80 14.40 -9.89 -22.92
CA LYS A 80 14.32 -9.99 -21.45
C LYS A 80 15.42 -9.22 -20.72
N ILE A 81 15.90 -8.14 -21.33
CA ILE A 81 16.93 -7.27 -20.79
C ILE A 81 16.26 -6.01 -20.23
N ILE A 82 16.76 -5.57 -19.07
CA ILE A 82 16.45 -4.27 -18.48
C ILE A 82 17.71 -3.41 -18.60
N THR A 83 17.59 -2.27 -19.27
CA THR A 83 18.71 -1.35 -19.46
C THR A 83 18.78 -0.29 -18.35
N LYS A 84 19.99 0.25 -18.18
CA LYS A 84 20.25 1.30 -17.19
C LYS A 84 19.66 2.64 -17.66
N ARG A 85 19.51 3.57 -16.70
CA ARG A 85 19.05 4.95 -16.87
C ARG A 85 19.76 5.64 -18.06
N LEU A 86 18.98 6.02 -19.07
CA LEU A 86 19.41 6.88 -20.19
C LEU A 86 18.39 7.99 -20.46
N GLY A 87 18.85 9.13 -20.96
CA GLY A 87 18.02 10.24 -21.44
C GLY A 87 17.79 11.38 -20.45
N VAL A 88 16.93 12.34 -20.82
CA VAL A 88 16.60 13.54 -20.03
C VAL A 88 15.78 13.19 -18.79
N VAL A 89 16.12 13.81 -17.67
CA VAL A 89 15.46 13.63 -16.37
C VAL A 89 14.09 14.33 -16.36
N ASP A 90 13.04 13.54 -16.19
CA ASP A 90 11.69 13.94 -15.78
C ASP A 90 11.55 13.68 -14.27
N LEU A 91 11.46 14.75 -13.49
CA LEU A 91 11.35 14.66 -12.03
C LEU A 91 10.02 14.04 -11.60
N SER A 92 8.94 14.33 -12.33
CA SER A 92 7.60 13.82 -12.01
C SER A 92 7.55 12.30 -12.20
N PHE A 93 8.20 11.79 -13.25
CA PHE A 93 8.30 10.35 -13.45
C PHE A 93 9.12 9.65 -12.35
N LYS A 94 10.22 10.27 -11.90
CA LYS A 94 10.99 9.74 -10.77
C LYS A 94 10.17 9.69 -9.48
N GLN A 95 9.37 10.72 -9.22
CA GLN A 95 8.46 10.75 -8.07
C GLN A 95 7.39 9.67 -8.20
N PHE A 96 6.85 9.45 -9.40
CA PHE A 96 5.91 8.35 -9.63
C PHE A 96 6.55 6.99 -9.36
N GLN A 97 7.77 6.73 -9.84
CA GLN A 97 8.49 5.48 -9.54
C GLN A 97 8.74 5.29 -8.03
N GLN A 98 9.05 6.37 -7.30
CA GLN A 98 9.18 6.33 -5.85
C GLN A 98 7.85 6.06 -5.15
N PHE A 99 6.76 6.68 -5.61
CA PHE A 99 5.40 6.42 -5.17
C PHE A 99 5.04 4.95 -5.36
N MET A 100 5.28 4.41 -6.55
CA MET A 100 5.00 3.02 -6.85
C MET A 100 5.79 2.07 -5.94
N LYS A 101 7.07 2.37 -5.68
CA LYS A 101 7.90 1.61 -4.72
C LYS A 101 7.35 1.71 -3.30
N ARG A 102 6.97 2.91 -2.84
CA ARG A 102 6.44 3.16 -1.48
C ARG A 102 5.16 2.38 -1.21
N PHE A 103 4.29 2.25 -2.20
CA PHE A 103 2.98 1.60 -2.07
C PHE A 103 2.90 0.26 -2.82
N SER A 104 4.05 -0.33 -3.16
CA SER A 104 4.16 -1.63 -3.83
C SER A 104 3.24 -1.79 -5.06
N ARG A 105 3.17 -0.75 -5.89
CA ARG A 105 2.30 -0.72 -7.07
C ARG A 105 2.88 -1.56 -8.20
N ILE A 106 2.03 -2.40 -8.78
CA ILE A 106 2.26 -3.13 -10.04
C ILE A 106 0.97 -3.00 -10.84
N TYR A 107 1.08 -2.58 -12.10
CA TYR A 107 -0.07 -2.38 -12.98
C TYR A 107 -0.20 -3.52 -13.99
N LYS A 108 -1.42 -3.78 -14.45
CA LYS A 108 -1.76 -4.96 -15.25
C LYS A 108 -1.23 -4.90 -16.67
N ASN A 109 -1.15 -3.71 -17.25
CA ASN A 109 -0.74 -3.46 -18.63
C ASN A 109 -0.18 -2.04 -18.79
N ILE A 110 0.36 -1.74 -19.97
CA ILE A 110 1.01 -0.45 -20.23
C ILE A 110 0.00 0.71 -20.33
N GLU A 111 -1.23 0.44 -20.75
CA GLU A 111 -2.31 1.41 -20.81
C GLU A 111 -2.75 1.84 -19.40
N GLU A 112 -3.00 0.89 -18.50
CA GLU A 112 -3.27 1.16 -17.09
C GLU A 112 -2.10 1.94 -16.49
N PHE A 113 -0.86 1.49 -16.66
CA PHE A 113 0.32 2.20 -16.14
C PHE A 113 0.31 3.67 -16.55
N ARG A 114 0.02 3.96 -17.83
CA ARG A 114 -0.05 5.32 -18.35
C ARG A 114 -1.15 6.11 -17.66
N ILE A 115 -2.37 5.57 -17.60
CA ILE A 115 -3.51 6.25 -16.99
C ILE A 115 -3.23 6.54 -15.51
N ARG A 116 -2.63 5.58 -14.79
CA ARG A 116 -2.24 5.71 -13.38
C ARG A 116 -1.18 6.77 -13.17
N TYR A 117 -0.21 6.87 -14.09
CA TYR A 117 0.78 7.95 -14.10
C TYR A 117 0.10 9.32 -14.31
N ASP A 118 -0.82 9.43 -15.26
CA ASP A 118 -1.54 10.68 -15.53
C ASP A 118 -2.40 11.11 -14.32
N LEU A 119 -3.08 10.17 -13.65
CA LEU A 119 -3.82 10.43 -12.39
C LEU A 119 -2.89 10.90 -11.26
N PHE A 120 -1.72 10.26 -11.13
CA PHE A 120 -0.70 10.68 -10.18
C PHE A 120 -0.24 12.11 -10.45
N LEU A 121 0.00 12.49 -11.71
CA LEU A 121 0.42 13.84 -12.06
C LEU A 121 -0.64 14.88 -11.72
N GLN A 122 -1.92 14.59 -11.98
CA GLN A 122 -3.04 15.48 -11.62
C GLN A 122 -3.09 15.69 -10.10
N THR A 123 -2.99 14.61 -9.34
CA THR A 123 -2.99 14.68 -7.87
C THR A 123 -1.75 15.40 -7.33
N TRP A 124 -0.58 15.18 -7.95
CA TRP A 124 0.64 15.88 -7.60
C TRP A 124 0.53 17.39 -7.84
N ASP A 125 -0.05 17.79 -8.97
CA ASP A 125 -0.24 19.19 -9.33
C ASP A 125 -1.17 19.91 -8.33
N LEU A 126 -2.18 19.21 -7.82
CA LEU A 126 -3.07 19.70 -6.76
C LEU A 126 -2.36 19.90 -5.42
N PHE A 127 -1.44 19.00 -5.05
CA PHE A 127 -0.82 19.02 -3.72
C PHE A 127 0.54 19.73 -3.64
N LYS A 128 1.24 19.94 -4.76
CA LYS A 128 2.62 20.46 -4.78
C LYS A 128 2.79 21.79 -4.03
N ASP A 129 1.74 22.62 -4.01
CA ASP A 129 1.73 23.95 -3.40
C ASP A 129 0.79 24.06 -2.18
N GLN A 130 0.12 22.96 -1.80
CA GLN A 130 -0.86 22.99 -0.71
C GLN A 130 -0.25 22.66 0.65
N MET A 131 -0.64 23.46 1.64
CA MET A 131 -0.24 23.35 3.04
C MET A 131 -1.50 23.31 3.90
N VAL A 132 -1.60 22.34 4.80
CA VAL A 132 -2.67 22.23 5.80
C VAL A 132 -2.03 22.24 7.17
N ALA A 133 -2.42 23.20 8.02
CA ALA A 133 -1.86 23.37 9.36
C ALA A 133 -0.32 23.48 9.39
N GLY A 134 0.27 24.11 8.38
CA GLY A 134 1.73 24.24 8.26
C GLY A 134 2.45 22.98 7.77
N GLN A 135 1.73 21.89 7.46
CA GLN A 135 2.27 20.69 6.87
C GLN A 135 1.97 20.64 5.38
N LYS A 136 2.98 20.28 4.57
CA LYS A 136 2.81 20.06 3.14
C LYS A 136 1.98 18.80 2.90
N LEU A 137 0.95 18.90 2.06
CA LEU A 137 0.19 17.73 1.67
C LEU A 137 1.10 16.73 0.95
N ALA A 138 1.07 15.48 1.38
CA ALA A 138 1.85 14.39 0.82
C ALA A 138 0.95 13.46 0.00
N MET A 139 1.51 12.87 -1.06
CA MET A 139 0.83 11.85 -1.86
C MET A 139 0.43 10.66 -0.96
N SER A 140 -0.86 10.35 -0.94
CA SER A 140 -1.43 9.20 -0.25
C SER A 140 -1.32 7.94 -1.12
N ASN A 141 -1.65 6.76 -0.58
CA ASN A 141 -1.75 5.54 -1.40
C ASN A 141 -2.82 5.66 -2.51
N LEU A 142 -3.80 6.57 -2.38
CA LEU A 142 -4.88 6.74 -3.35
C LEU A 142 -4.55 7.71 -4.50
N SER A 143 -3.34 8.27 -4.53
CA SER A 143 -3.00 9.33 -5.49
C SER A 143 -2.92 8.89 -6.95
N ASP A 144 -2.94 7.58 -7.24
CA ASP A 144 -3.02 7.01 -8.59
C ASP A 144 -4.40 6.41 -8.90
N ARG A 145 -5.42 6.72 -8.09
CA ARG A 145 -6.77 6.13 -8.20
C ARG A 145 -7.75 7.11 -8.83
N THR A 146 -8.73 6.57 -9.56
CA THR A 146 -9.83 7.37 -10.09
C THR A 146 -10.76 7.81 -8.96
N LEU A 147 -11.64 8.77 -9.22
CA LEU A 147 -12.60 9.22 -8.23
C LEU A 147 -13.49 8.07 -7.73
N SER A 148 -14.04 7.26 -8.64
CA SER A 148 -14.86 6.11 -8.25
C SER A 148 -14.12 5.13 -7.35
N GLU A 149 -12.83 4.87 -7.63
CA GLU A 149 -12.01 4.00 -6.77
C GLU A 149 -11.73 4.63 -5.40
N GLN A 150 -11.50 5.93 -5.35
CA GLN A 150 -11.29 6.66 -4.09
C GLN A 150 -12.55 6.64 -3.22
N THR A 151 -13.71 6.92 -3.82
CA THR A 151 -15.02 6.86 -3.15
C THR A 151 -15.31 5.45 -2.64
N ALA A 152 -15.06 4.42 -3.47
CA ALA A 152 -15.26 3.03 -3.07
C ALA A 152 -14.37 2.62 -1.87
N GLU A 153 -13.11 3.06 -1.82
CA GLU A 153 -12.23 2.81 -0.67
C GLU A 153 -12.68 3.57 0.59
N HIS A 154 -13.13 4.82 0.44
CA HIS A 154 -13.70 5.59 1.54
C HIS A 154 -14.94 4.90 2.13
N ASP A 155 -15.86 4.46 1.29
CA ASP A 155 -17.07 3.73 1.70
C ASP A 155 -16.73 2.39 2.36
N ARG A 156 -15.71 1.70 1.87
CA ARG A 156 -15.20 0.47 2.49
C ARG A 156 -14.70 0.73 3.91
N LEU A 157 -13.89 1.77 4.11
CA LEU A 157 -13.35 2.13 5.43
C LEU A 157 -14.44 2.54 6.41
N LEU A 158 -15.45 3.30 5.95
CA LEU A 158 -16.62 3.60 6.76
C LEU A 158 -17.34 2.33 7.18
N ASN A 159 -17.64 1.43 6.24
CA ASN A 159 -18.35 0.18 6.54
C ASN A 159 -17.57 -0.75 7.48
N GLU A 160 -16.24 -0.82 7.35
CA GLU A 160 -15.38 -1.58 8.27
C GLU A 160 -15.38 -0.98 9.68
N SER A 161 -15.39 0.35 9.82
CA SER A 161 -15.49 1.04 11.12
C SER A 161 -16.84 0.82 11.82
N HIS A 162 -17.89 0.47 11.08
CA HIS A 162 -19.23 0.23 11.63
C HIS A 162 -19.52 -1.26 11.89
N ARG A 163 -18.57 -2.17 11.63
CA ARG A 163 -18.76 -3.59 11.99
C ARG A 163 -18.74 -3.75 13.52
N PRO A 164 -19.82 -4.24 14.15
CA PRO A 164 -19.79 -4.57 15.56
C PRO A 164 -18.75 -5.66 15.79
N VAL A 165 -17.87 -5.46 16.77
CA VAL A 165 -16.97 -6.51 17.27
C VAL A 165 -17.85 -7.60 17.87
N ILE A 166 -18.18 -8.62 17.09
CA ILE A 166 -18.83 -9.82 17.61
C ILE A 166 -17.79 -10.51 18.48
N ASN A 167 -17.88 -10.27 19.79
CA ASN A 167 -17.04 -10.95 20.77
C ASN A 167 -17.44 -12.43 20.78
N LYS A 168 -16.75 -13.25 19.98
CA LYS A 168 -16.87 -14.71 20.02
C LYS A 168 -15.91 -15.26 21.07
N ASP A 169 -16.12 -14.87 22.33
CA ASP A 169 -15.56 -15.65 23.43
C ASP A 169 -16.33 -16.98 23.50
N PRO A 170 -15.67 -18.15 23.41
CA PRO A 170 -16.32 -19.42 23.63
C PRO A 170 -16.85 -19.46 25.07
N LYS A 171 -18.18 -19.56 25.21
CA LYS A 171 -18.86 -19.75 26.49
C LYS A 171 -18.22 -20.95 27.23
N PRO A 172 -17.75 -20.81 28.48
CA PRO A 172 -17.17 -21.94 29.21
C PRO A 172 -18.23 -23.02 29.43
N LYS A 173 -17.87 -24.26 29.13
CA LYS A 173 -18.70 -25.44 29.41
C LYS A 173 -18.86 -25.58 30.94
N PRO A 174 -20.07 -25.81 31.48
CA PRO A 174 -20.25 -25.92 32.93
C PRO A 174 -19.54 -27.17 33.48
N PRO A 175 -19.02 -27.11 34.72
CA PRO A 175 -18.26 -28.20 35.31
C PRO A 175 -19.18 -29.35 35.75
N ASP A 176 -18.80 -30.58 35.40
CA ASP A 176 -19.45 -31.78 35.91
C ASP A 176 -19.13 -31.96 37.41
N LYS A 177 -20.18 -32.12 38.22
CA LYS A 177 -20.09 -32.37 39.66
C LYS A 177 -19.78 -33.86 39.90
N ASN A 178 -18.53 -34.15 40.28
CA ASN A 178 -18.01 -34.98 41.41
C ASN A 178 -18.89 -36.09 42.06
N PRO A 179 -18.35 -37.07 42.85
CA PRO A 179 -16.96 -37.25 43.34
C PRO A 179 -16.41 -38.71 43.55
N LYS A 180 -15.08 -38.78 43.73
CA LYS A 180 -14.25 -39.64 44.65
C LYS A 180 -14.40 -41.18 44.68
N GLU A 181 -13.27 -41.85 44.44
CA GLU A 181 -12.56 -42.68 45.44
C GLU A 181 -11.05 -42.76 45.09
N ALA A 182 -10.20 -42.78 46.13
CA ALA A 182 -8.73 -42.73 46.08
C ALA A 182 -8.16 -44.01 46.74
N PRO A 183 -6.85 -44.09 47.04
CA PRO A 183 -5.68 -44.26 46.19
C PRO A 183 -4.95 -45.60 46.48
N SER A 184 -3.90 -45.96 45.73
CA SER A 184 -2.92 -46.95 46.20
C SER A 184 -1.52 -46.60 45.70
N ASP A 185 -0.66 -46.20 46.63
CA ASP A 185 0.79 -46.09 46.48
C ASP A 185 1.43 -47.48 46.29
N GLN A 186 2.50 -47.55 45.51
CA GLN A 186 3.80 -48.10 45.93
C GLN A 186 4.86 -48.04 44.81
N ASN A 187 5.97 -47.34 45.09
CA ASN A 187 7.40 -47.71 44.93
C ASN A 187 7.89 -48.32 43.59
N LYS A 188 9.08 -48.05 43.03
CA LYS A 188 10.33 -47.45 43.50
C LYS A 188 11.29 -47.29 42.29
N GLU A 189 12.18 -46.30 42.36
CA GLU A 189 13.58 -46.26 41.88
C GLU A 189 14.00 -46.94 40.55
N GLN A 190 14.51 -46.17 39.58
CA GLN A 190 15.96 -45.98 39.31
C GLN A 190 16.24 -45.11 38.06
N VAL A 191 17.28 -44.28 38.15
CA VAL A 191 17.82 -43.37 37.10
C VAL A 191 19.08 -44.04 36.46
N PRO A 192 19.87 -43.37 35.58
CA PRO A 192 19.87 -43.40 34.11
C PRO A 192 21.09 -44.14 33.50
N SER A 193 21.16 -44.24 32.17
CA SER A 193 22.45 -44.26 31.47
C SER A 193 22.39 -43.66 30.06
N ALA A 194 23.35 -42.76 29.82
CA ALA A 194 23.61 -42.06 28.58
C ALA A 194 24.41 -42.93 27.59
N LYS A 195 24.33 -42.62 26.29
CA LYS A 195 25.51 -42.65 25.41
C LYS A 195 25.38 -41.74 24.20
N VAL A 196 26.41 -40.91 24.05
CA VAL A 196 26.79 -40.07 22.91
C VAL A 196 27.79 -40.85 22.05
N GLN A 197 27.74 -40.69 20.72
CA GLN A 197 28.83 -40.76 19.70
C GLN A 197 28.13 -40.72 18.32
N GLN A 198 28.35 -39.78 17.38
CA GLN A 198 29.55 -39.20 16.76
C GLN A 198 30.52 -40.21 16.14
N ASP A 199 30.35 -40.39 14.82
CA ASP A 199 31.33 -40.18 13.74
C ASP A 199 31.36 -41.35 12.75
N ASP A 200 31.12 -41.02 11.48
CA ASP A 200 31.84 -41.47 10.28
C ASP A 200 31.54 -40.46 9.14
#